data_AF-A0A9D5V5B7-F1
#
_entry.id   AF-A0A9D5V5B7-F1
#
_cell.length_a   1.000
_cell.length_b   1.000
_cell.length_c   1.000
_cell.angle_alpha   90.00
_cell.angle_beta   90.00
_cell.angle_gamma   90.00
#
_symmetry.space_group_name_H-M   'P 1'
#
loop_
_entity.id
_entity.type
_entity.pdbx_description
1 polymer ?
#
loop_
_entity_poly.entity_id
_entity_poly.type
_entity_poly.pdbx_seq_one_letter_code
_entity_poly.pdbx_strand_id
1 'polypeptide(L)'
;MMTTAVAFDTHKFVRRLRDAGVEERQAEAFSDAFREVQESQLEELATKSDITRLESGLKGEIAELRGEIGDLRDDVEGLQGELQEIRGEIKEIRGEFGELRGEFGELRGEFKDVKVEIKRLEESTKRDIKEFRLEIEARLTLIKWMFGFLLAGVLSIVLKLFLPS
;
A
#
# COMPACT_ATOMS: atom_id res chain seq x y z
N MET A 1 37.70 -46.54 2.94
CA MET A 1 38.74 -47.24 2.15
C MET A 1 40.08 -46.60 2.45
N MET A 2 41.01 -47.32 3.10
CA MET A 2 42.37 -46.82 3.31
C MET A 2 43.06 -46.71 1.94
N THR A 3 43.55 -45.52 1.61
CA THR A 3 44.42 -45.34 0.44
C THR A 3 45.76 -45.96 0.80
N THR A 4 46.02 -47.16 0.31
CA THR A 4 47.38 -47.71 0.34
C THR A 4 48.19 -46.86 -0.63
N ALA A 5 48.90 -45.84 -0.14
CA ALA A 5 49.98 -45.26 -0.90
C ALA A 5 50.88 -46.43 -1.30
N VAL A 6 51.11 -46.63 -2.60
CA VAL A 6 52.01 -47.68 -3.08
C VAL A 6 53.39 -47.29 -2.60
N ALA A 7 53.80 -47.80 -1.44
CA ALA A 7 55.08 -47.49 -0.83
C ALA A 7 56.19 -47.90 -1.79
N PHE A 8 57.14 -46.99 -2.03
CA PHE A 8 58.29 -47.29 -2.87
C PHE A 8 59.17 -48.35 -2.20
N ASP A 9 59.26 -49.50 -2.86
CA ASP A 9 60.06 -50.64 -2.41
C ASP A 9 61.53 -50.41 -2.76
N THR A 10 62.22 -49.76 -1.83
CA THR A 10 63.65 -49.46 -1.89
C THR A 10 64.51 -50.70 -2.10
N HIS A 11 64.18 -51.83 -1.46
CA HIS A 11 64.97 -53.05 -1.61
C HIS A 11 64.86 -53.63 -3.02
N LYS A 12 63.65 -53.62 -3.60
CA LYS A 12 63.44 -54.06 -4.98
C LYS A 12 64.09 -53.10 -5.98
N PHE A 13 64.14 -51.80 -5.68
CA PHE A 13 64.80 -50.79 -6.51
C PHE A 13 66.33 -50.96 -6.51
N VAL A 14 66.96 -51.06 -5.33
CA VAL A 14 68.40 -51.32 -5.19
C VAL A 14 68.81 -52.62 -5.89
N ARG A 15 68.04 -53.70 -5.70
CA ARG A 15 68.32 -54.99 -6.34
C ARG A 15 68.30 -54.88 -7.87
N ARG A 16 67.36 -54.14 -8.45
CA ARG A 16 67.31 -53.88 -9.91
C ARG A 16 68.50 -53.08 -10.43
N LEU A 17 68.94 -52.06 -9.70
CA LEU A 17 70.11 -51.27 -10.10
C LEU A 17 71.38 -52.11 -10.09
N ARG A 18 71.52 -52.98 -9.09
CA ARG A 18 72.63 -53.92 -9.01
C ARG A 18 72.61 -54.96 -10.13
N ASP A 19 71.45 -55.52 -10.43
CA ASP A 19 71.28 -56.46 -11.55
C ASP A 19 71.59 -55.79 -12.91
N ALA A 20 71.48 -54.46 -12.98
CA ALA A 20 71.87 -53.63 -14.14
C ALA A 20 73.35 -53.20 -14.12
N GLY A 21 74.15 -53.63 -13.12
CA GLY A 21 75.59 -53.38 -13.04
C GLY A 21 75.99 -52.15 -12.23
N VAL A 22 75.07 -51.51 -11.48
CA VAL A 22 75.40 -50.42 -10.55
C VAL A 22 76.01 -50.99 -9.27
N GLU A 23 77.07 -50.35 -8.75
CA GLU A 23 77.70 -50.75 -7.49
C GLU A 23 76.74 -50.57 -6.30
N GLU A 24 76.78 -51.45 -5.31
CA GLU A 24 75.81 -51.49 -4.20
C GLU A 24 75.68 -50.12 -3.50
N ARG A 25 76.80 -49.46 -3.19
CA ARG A 25 76.80 -48.14 -2.53
C ARG A 25 76.16 -47.06 -3.38
N GLN A 26 76.32 -47.12 -4.70
CA GLN A 26 75.70 -46.18 -5.64
C GLN A 26 74.20 -46.48 -5.78
N ALA A 27 73.80 -47.75 -5.81
CA ALA A 27 72.41 -48.17 -5.89
C ALA A 27 71.62 -47.76 -4.63
N GLU A 28 72.22 -47.90 -3.44
CA GLU A 28 71.67 -47.39 -2.18
C GLU A 28 71.52 -45.86 -2.22
N ALA A 29 72.57 -45.13 -2.61
CA ALA A 29 72.53 -43.67 -2.71
C ALA A 29 71.45 -43.15 -3.69
N PHE A 30 71.28 -43.81 -4.84
CA PHE A 30 70.21 -43.48 -5.78
C PHE A 30 68.82 -43.79 -5.21
N SER A 31 68.69 -44.88 -4.45
CA SER A 31 67.41 -45.24 -3.84
C SER A 31 67.00 -44.28 -2.74
N ASP A 32 67.96 -43.76 -1.96
CA ASP A 32 67.69 -42.79 -0.91
C ASP A 32 67.33 -41.41 -1.50
N ALA A 33 68.09 -40.93 -2.50
CA ALA A 33 67.76 -39.69 -3.20
C ALA A 33 66.38 -39.76 -3.88
N PHE A 34 66.01 -40.90 -4.47
CA PHE A 34 64.70 -41.09 -5.07
C PHE A 34 63.57 -41.17 -4.03
N ARG A 35 63.84 -41.77 -2.86
CA ARG A 35 62.89 -41.78 -1.74
C ARG A 35 62.63 -40.36 -1.22
N GLU A 36 63.67 -39.55 -1.03
CA GLU A 36 63.55 -38.17 -0.55
C GLU A 36 62.74 -37.29 -1.51
N VAL A 37 62.99 -37.40 -2.83
CA VAL A 37 62.20 -36.71 -3.86
C VAL A 37 60.74 -37.19 -3.88
N GLN A 38 60.50 -38.48 -3.69
CA GLN A 38 59.14 -39.01 -3.66
C GLN A 38 58.37 -38.59 -2.39
N GLU A 39 59.03 -38.61 -1.23
CA GLU A 39 58.44 -38.19 0.05
C GLU A 39 58.07 -36.70 0.03
N SER A 40 58.97 -35.83 -0.45
CA SER A 40 58.69 -34.40 -0.62
C SER A 40 57.52 -34.13 -1.60
N GLN A 41 57.42 -34.88 -2.70
CA GLN A 41 56.28 -34.76 -3.62
C GLN A 41 54.96 -35.26 -3.01
N LEU A 42 55.00 -36.25 -2.12
CA LEU A 42 53.81 -36.76 -1.44
C LEU A 42 53.31 -35.81 -0.35
N GLU A 43 54.20 -35.02 0.26
CA GLU A 43 53.83 -34.02 1.28
C GLU A 43 53.06 -32.82 0.71
N GLU A 44 53.26 -32.45 -0.55
CA GLU A 44 52.51 -31.35 -1.20
C GLU A 44 51.11 -31.75 -1.70
N LEU A 45 50.79 -33.05 -1.74
CA LEU A 45 49.53 -33.55 -2.30
C LEU A 45 48.42 -33.59 -1.26
N ALA A 46 47.24 -33.07 -1.63
CA ALA A 46 46.04 -33.24 -0.83
C ALA A 46 45.68 -34.73 -0.68
N THR A 47 45.46 -35.17 0.55
CA THR A 47 45.08 -36.56 0.83
C THR A 47 43.61 -36.80 0.48
N LYS A 48 43.21 -38.07 0.34
CA LYS A 48 41.78 -38.40 0.21
C LYS A 48 40.96 -37.92 1.41
N SER A 49 41.56 -37.86 2.59
CA SER A 49 40.90 -37.34 3.79
C SER A 49 40.62 -35.84 3.65
N ASP A 50 41.58 -35.07 3.13
CA ASP A 50 41.40 -33.64 2.87
C ASP A 50 40.27 -33.39 1.87
N ILE A 51 40.27 -34.15 0.77
CA ILE A 51 39.21 -34.07 -0.25
C ILE A 51 37.85 -34.41 0.34
N THR A 52 37.75 -35.49 1.13
CA THR A 52 36.48 -35.90 1.75
C THR A 52 35.97 -34.86 2.75
N ARG A 53 36.88 -34.22 3.49
CA ARG A 53 36.55 -33.13 4.42
C ARG A 53 36.03 -31.91 3.68
N LEU A 54 36.70 -31.50 2.60
CA LEU A 54 36.25 -30.40 1.74
C LEU A 54 34.90 -30.69 1.08
N GLU A 55 34.71 -31.89 0.54
CA GLU A 55 33.44 -32.31 -0.06
C GLU A 55 32.30 -32.26 0.97
N SER A 56 32.56 -32.70 2.20
CA SER A 56 31.57 -32.65 3.28
C SER A 56 31.26 -31.20 3.69
N GLY A 57 32.27 -30.33 3.79
CA GLY A 57 32.09 -28.90 4.08
C GLY A 57 31.26 -28.20 3.00
N LEU A 58 31.62 -28.39 1.72
CA LEU A 58 30.87 -27.83 0.59
C LEU A 58 29.43 -28.33 0.53
N LYS A 59 29.18 -29.61 0.84
CA LYS A 59 27.81 -30.14 0.94
C LYS A 59 27.00 -29.46 2.06
N GLY A 60 27.65 -29.16 3.17
CA GLY A 60 27.06 -28.41 4.29
C GLY A 60 26.68 -26.99 3.87
N GLU A 61 27.62 -26.23 3.31
CA GLU A 61 27.39 -24.86 2.83
C GLU A 61 26.30 -24.81 1.75
N ILE A 62 26.29 -25.77 0.81
CA ILE A 62 25.23 -25.88 -0.21
C ILE A 62 23.86 -26.15 0.44
N ALA A 63 23.80 -26.97 1.49
CA ALA A 63 22.55 -27.24 2.19
C ALA A 63 22.03 -26.01 2.94
N GLU A 64 22.93 -25.26 3.59
CA GLU A 64 22.62 -24.00 4.28
C GLU A 64 22.09 -22.94 3.30
N LEU A 65 22.82 -22.70 2.20
CA LEU A 65 22.39 -21.76 1.15
C LEU A 65 21.03 -22.14 0.54
N ARG A 66 20.74 -23.44 0.41
CA ARG A 66 19.42 -23.89 -0.06
C ARG A 66 18.31 -23.58 0.95
N GLY A 67 18.61 -23.66 2.25
CA GLY A 67 17.72 -23.24 3.31
C GLY A 67 17.42 -21.75 3.23
N GLU A 68 18.47 -20.93 3.18
CA GLU A 68 18.34 -19.46 3.06
C GLU A 68 17.55 -19.03 1.82
N ILE A 69 17.78 -19.69 0.67
CA ILE A 69 17.00 -19.44 -0.55
C ILE A 69 15.52 -19.81 -0.37
N GLY A 70 15.23 -20.87 0.40
CA GLY A 70 13.87 -21.25 0.77
C GLY A 70 13.20 -20.19 1.62
N ASP A 71 13.85 -19.77 2.70
CA ASP A 71 13.33 -18.75 3.61
C ASP A 71 13.09 -17.42 2.87
N LEU A 72 14.05 -16.99 2.03
CA LEU A 72 13.89 -15.77 1.22
C LEU A 72 12.72 -15.87 0.23
N ARG A 73 12.47 -17.06 -0.30
CA ARG A 73 11.33 -17.28 -1.20
C ARG A 73 10.01 -17.15 -0.44
N ASP A 74 9.92 -17.73 0.75
CA ASP A 74 8.73 -17.63 1.60
C ASP A 74 8.47 -16.18 2.01
N ASP A 75 9.52 -15.42 2.36
CA ASP A 75 9.44 -13.97 2.63
C ASP A 75 8.91 -13.19 1.43
N VAL A 76 9.41 -13.49 0.21
CA VAL A 76 8.94 -12.84 -1.02
C VAL A 76 7.48 -13.18 -1.31
N GLU A 77 7.05 -14.42 -1.10
CA GLU A 77 5.66 -14.83 -1.23
C GLU A 77 4.76 -14.11 -0.20
N GLY A 78 5.23 -13.95 1.04
CA GLY A 78 4.56 -13.18 2.09
C GLY A 78 4.39 -11.70 1.73
N LEU A 79 5.47 -11.02 1.33
CA LEU A 79 5.43 -9.62 0.89
C LEU A 79 4.53 -9.39 -0.32
N GLN A 80 4.46 -10.36 -1.24
CA GLN A 80 3.53 -10.30 -2.37
C GLN A 80 2.07 -10.37 -1.90
N GLY A 81 1.78 -11.19 -0.88
CA GLY A 81 0.45 -11.27 -0.25
C GLY A 81 0.04 -9.94 0.38
N GLU A 82 0.88 -9.39 1.25
CA GLU A 82 0.64 -8.08 1.91
C GLU A 82 0.42 -6.97 0.87
N LEU A 83 1.20 -6.96 -0.21
CA LEU A 83 1.05 -5.96 -1.27
C LEU A 83 -0.27 -6.09 -2.03
N GLN A 84 -0.84 -7.29 -2.16
CA GLN A 84 -2.18 -7.48 -2.75
C GLN A 84 -3.27 -7.01 -1.79
N GLU A 85 -3.13 -7.26 -0.49
CA GLU A 85 -4.06 -6.80 0.54
C GLU A 85 -4.12 -5.27 0.56
N ILE A 86 -2.97 -4.60 0.65
CA ILE A 86 -2.88 -3.12 0.61
C ILE A 86 -3.50 -2.56 -0.68
N ARG A 87 -3.29 -3.22 -1.83
CA ARG A 87 -3.94 -2.82 -3.09
C ARG A 87 -5.46 -2.97 -3.05
N GLY A 88 -5.96 -3.96 -2.32
CA GLY A 88 -7.40 -4.15 -2.05
C GLY A 88 -7.95 -2.98 -1.22
N GLU A 89 -7.34 -2.71 -0.07
CA GLU A 89 -7.74 -1.61 0.83
C GLU A 89 -7.73 -0.25 0.11
N ILE A 90 -6.71 0.05 -0.69
CA ILE A 90 -6.64 1.29 -1.47
C ILE A 90 -7.81 1.42 -2.45
N LYS A 91 -8.27 0.32 -3.06
CA LYS A 91 -9.43 0.34 -3.97
C LYS A 91 -10.71 0.60 -3.22
N GLU A 92 -10.89 -0.01 -2.05
CA GLU A 92 -12.04 0.17 -1.17
C GLU A 92 -12.15 1.62 -0.71
N ILE A 93 -11.08 2.18 -0.14
CA ILE A 93 -11.01 3.60 0.29
C ILE A 93 -11.33 4.54 -0.87
N ARG A 94 -10.83 4.25 -2.08
CA ARG A 94 -11.13 5.06 -3.27
C ARG A 94 -12.62 4.99 -3.64
N GLY A 95 -13.25 3.84 -3.46
CA GLY A 95 -14.69 3.63 -3.64
C GLY A 95 -15.50 4.48 -2.66
N GLU A 96 -15.23 4.33 -1.37
CA GLU A 96 -15.89 5.09 -0.30
C GLU A 96 -15.74 6.61 -0.49
N PHE A 97 -14.54 7.07 -0.87
CA PHE A 97 -14.31 8.49 -1.16
C PHE A 97 -15.12 8.99 -2.38
N GLY A 98 -15.33 8.12 -3.37
CA GLY A 98 -16.19 8.39 -4.52
C GLY A 98 -17.66 8.56 -4.13
N GLU A 99 -18.16 7.67 -3.28
CA GLU A 99 -19.52 7.72 -2.73
C GLU A 99 -19.74 8.98 -1.91
N LEU A 100 -18.85 9.27 -0.96
CA LEU A 100 -18.92 10.49 -0.13
C LEU A 100 -18.92 11.77 -0.99
N ARG A 101 -18.14 11.80 -2.07
CA ARG A 101 -18.13 12.92 -3.01
C ARG A 101 -19.46 13.06 -3.74
N GLY A 102 -20.12 11.95 -4.06
CA GLY A 102 -21.47 11.90 -4.63
C GLY A 102 -22.49 12.51 -3.66
N GLU A 103 -22.55 12.00 -2.43
CA GLU A 103 -23.43 12.50 -1.37
C GLU A 103 -23.25 14.00 -1.12
N PHE A 104 -22.00 14.48 -1.08
CA PHE A 104 -21.73 15.91 -0.92
C PHE A 104 -22.22 16.74 -2.11
N GLY A 105 -22.19 16.18 -3.32
CA GLY A 105 -22.75 16.77 -4.52
C GLY A 105 -24.27 16.92 -4.44
N GLU A 106 -24.96 15.87 -3.97
CA GLU A 106 -26.41 15.85 -3.76
C GLU A 106 -26.83 16.86 -2.68
N LEU A 107 -26.19 16.84 -1.52
CA LEU A 107 -26.45 17.79 -0.44
C LEU A 107 -26.28 19.25 -0.88
N ARG A 108 -25.28 19.53 -1.73
CA ARG A 108 -25.07 20.85 -2.31
C ARG A 108 -26.19 21.24 -3.28
N GLY A 109 -26.77 20.27 -3.98
CA GLY A 109 -27.97 20.43 -4.82
C GLY A 109 -29.18 20.80 -3.96
N GLU A 110 -29.50 19.98 -2.98
CA GLU A 110 -30.60 20.21 -2.03
C GLU A 110 -30.50 21.58 -1.37
N PHE A 111 -29.31 21.98 -0.92
CA PHE A 111 -29.10 23.30 -0.31
C PHE A 111 -29.41 24.46 -1.27
N LYS A 112 -29.10 24.32 -2.56
CA LYS A 112 -29.46 25.33 -3.57
C LYS A 112 -30.98 25.40 -3.74
N ASP A 113 -31.65 24.26 -3.76
CA ASP A 113 -33.10 24.18 -3.95
C ASP A 113 -33.82 24.81 -2.76
N VAL A 114 -33.44 24.47 -1.52
CA VAL A 114 -33.96 25.12 -0.31
C VAL A 114 -33.76 26.63 -0.37
N LYS A 115 -32.60 27.11 -0.82
CA LYS A 115 -32.35 28.56 -0.97
C LYS A 115 -33.27 29.22 -1.99
N VAL A 116 -33.63 28.53 -3.07
CA VAL A 116 -34.61 29.01 -4.05
C VAL A 116 -36.01 29.03 -3.45
N GLU A 117 -36.40 27.98 -2.72
CA GLU A 117 -37.71 27.91 -2.06
C GLU A 117 -37.89 29.01 -1.02
N ILE A 118 -36.87 29.27 -0.19
CA ILE A 118 -36.88 30.38 0.78
C ILE A 118 -37.12 31.72 0.07
N LYS A 119 -36.40 31.99 -1.02
CA LYS A 119 -36.60 33.24 -1.79
C LYS A 119 -38.03 33.35 -2.35
N ARG A 120 -38.56 32.25 -2.90
CA ARG A 120 -39.94 32.21 -3.42
C ARG A 120 -40.95 32.48 -2.30
N LEU A 121 -40.74 31.88 -1.13
CA LEU A 121 -41.62 32.08 0.03
C LEU A 121 -41.56 33.52 0.54
N GLU A 122 -40.38 34.13 0.62
CA GLU A 122 -40.20 35.53 0.97
C GLU A 122 -40.92 36.47 -0.02
N GLU A 123 -40.81 36.21 -1.32
CA GLU A 123 -41.49 36.97 -2.37
C GLU A 123 -43.00 36.80 -2.34
N SER A 124 -43.50 35.59 -2.10
CA SER A 124 -44.93 35.33 -1.90
C SER A 124 -45.46 36.09 -0.70
N THR A 125 -44.81 35.94 0.45
CA THR A 125 -45.22 36.58 1.70
C THR A 125 -45.24 38.11 1.56
N LYS A 126 -44.24 38.70 0.87
CA LYS A 126 -44.23 40.14 0.59
C LYS A 126 -45.37 40.59 -0.32
N ARG A 127 -45.77 39.77 -1.30
CA ARG A 127 -46.93 40.05 -2.17
C ARG A 127 -48.22 39.98 -1.38
N ASP A 128 -48.43 38.91 -0.61
CA ASP A 128 -49.62 38.71 0.20
C ASP A 128 -49.81 39.85 1.20
N ILE A 129 -48.74 40.29 1.88
CA ILE A 129 -48.77 41.46 2.78
C ILE A 129 -49.18 42.75 2.04
N LYS A 130 -48.68 42.98 0.82
CA LYS A 130 -49.04 44.16 0.03
C LYS A 130 -50.51 44.11 -0.39
N GLU A 131 -51.00 42.96 -0.82
CA GLU A 131 -52.40 42.77 -1.20
C GLU A 131 -53.34 43.02 -0.03
N PHE A 132 -53.08 42.41 1.14
CA PHE A 132 -53.87 42.68 2.35
C PHE A 132 -53.86 44.15 2.75
N ARG A 133 -52.70 44.83 2.64
CA ARG A 133 -52.60 46.26 2.94
C ARG A 133 -53.48 47.09 2.01
N LEU A 134 -53.43 46.83 0.71
CA LEU A 134 -54.26 47.53 -0.28
C LEU A 134 -55.75 47.28 -0.04
N GLU A 135 -56.13 46.03 0.27
CA GLU A 135 -57.51 45.68 0.59
C GLU A 135 -58.02 46.45 1.82
N ILE A 136 -57.21 46.53 2.88
CA ILE A 136 -57.54 47.30 4.09
C ILE A 136 -57.64 48.79 3.77
N GLU A 137 -56.68 49.37 3.05
CA GLU A 137 -56.69 50.79 2.68
C GLU A 137 -57.93 51.16 1.84
N ALA A 138 -58.32 50.31 0.91
CA ALA A 138 -59.54 50.48 0.11
C ALA A 138 -60.81 50.44 0.98
N ARG A 139 -60.93 49.44 1.86
CA ARG A 139 -62.07 49.33 2.80
C ARG A 139 -62.14 50.53 3.75
N LEU A 140 -61.01 50.97 4.31
CA LEU A 140 -60.96 52.14 5.19
C LEU A 140 -61.35 53.43 4.45
N THR A 141 -60.91 53.59 3.21
CA THR A 141 -61.27 54.74 2.39
C THR A 141 -62.77 54.77 2.11
N LEU A 142 -63.35 53.63 1.75
CA LEU A 142 -64.80 53.49 1.56
C LEU A 142 -65.57 53.84 2.84
N ILE A 143 -65.15 53.29 3.99
CA ILE A 143 -65.77 53.58 5.28
C ILE A 143 -65.70 55.08 5.61
N LYS A 144 -64.55 55.74 5.40
CA LYS A 144 -64.42 57.20 5.61
C LYS A 144 -65.43 57.99 4.78
N TRP A 145 -65.61 57.64 3.51
CA TRP A 145 -66.62 58.26 2.65
C TRP A 145 -68.05 58.01 3.14
N MET A 146 -68.37 56.77 3.52
CA MET A 146 -69.68 56.43 4.08
C MET A 146 -70.01 57.26 5.33
N PHE A 147 -69.04 57.43 6.25
CA PHE A 147 -69.20 58.30 7.41
C PHE A 147 -69.42 59.77 7.02
N GLY A 148 -68.68 60.28 6.04
CA GLY A 148 -68.86 61.65 5.53
C GLY A 148 -70.27 61.89 4.99
N PHE A 149 -70.79 60.96 4.17
CA PHE A 149 -72.16 61.03 3.67
C PHE A 149 -73.20 60.90 4.78
N LEU A 150 -72.99 60.00 5.75
CA LEU A 150 -73.88 59.83 6.89
C LEU A 150 -73.94 61.11 7.76
N LEU A 151 -72.79 61.72 8.06
CA LEU A 151 -72.72 62.98 8.81
C LEU A 151 -73.39 64.14 8.06
N ALA A 152 -73.16 64.26 6.75
CA ALA A 152 -73.81 65.28 5.92
C ALA A 152 -75.33 65.10 5.87
N GLY A 153 -75.79 63.84 5.77
CA GLY A 153 -77.22 63.49 5.84
C GLY A 153 -77.85 63.89 7.18
N VAL A 154 -77.20 63.56 8.30
CA VAL A 154 -77.66 63.96 9.64
C VAL A 154 -77.69 65.48 9.79
N LEU A 155 -76.63 66.19 9.37
CA LEU A 155 -76.56 67.65 9.45
C LEU A 155 -77.68 68.32 8.63
N SER A 156 -77.99 67.79 7.44
CA SER A 156 -79.09 68.29 6.61
C SER A 156 -80.45 68.18 7.30
N ILE A 157 -80.72 67.05 7.97
CA ILE A 157 -81.95 66.85 8.75
C ILE A 157 -82.01 67.85 9.92
N VAL A 158 -80.91 68.04 10.64
CA VAL A 158 -80.84 69.00 11.76
C VAL A 158 -81.07 70.43 11.26
N LEU A 159 -80.41 70.87 10.20
CA LEU A 159 -80.60 72.22 9.64
C LEU A 159 -82.06 72.45 9.22
N LYS A 160 -82.70 71.45 8.61
CA LYS A 160 -84.12 71.53 8.22
C LYS A 160 -85.07 71.61 9.42
N LEU A 161 -84.69 71.08 10.58
CA LEU A 161 -85.48 71.16 11.82
C LEU A 161 -85.33 72.50 12.55
N PHE A 162 -84.18 73.17 12.44
CA PHE A 162 -83.87 74.39 13.19
C PHE A 162 -84.01 75.71 12.39
N LEU A 163 -84.08 75.65 11.06
CA LEU A 163 -84.37 76.82 10.21
C LEU A 163 -85.84 76.79 9.80
N PRO A 164 -86.72 77.66 10.33
CA PRO A 164 -88.10 77.74 9.90
C PRO A 164 -88.16 78.22 8.44
N SER A 165 -88.91 77.49 7.61
CA SER A 165 -89.16 77.75 6.18
C SER A 165 -89.95 79.03 5.93
#